data_AF-A0A853IFM0-F1
#
_entry.id   AF-A0A853IFM0-F1
#
_cell.length_a   1.000
_cell.length_b   1.000
_cell.length_c   1.000
_cell.angle_alpha   90.00
_cell.angle_beta   90.00
_cell.angle_gamma   90.00
#
_symmetry.space_group_name_H-M   'P 1'
#
loop_
_entity.id
_entity.type
_entity.pdbx_description
1 polymer ?
#
loop_
_entity_poly.entity_id
_entity_poly.type
_entity_poly.pdbx_seq_one_letter_code
_entity_poly.pdbx_strand_id
1 'polypeptide(L)'
;MEVSLQFSRWCLAISLVCQLLVSSVEAESRRFYKYKNEQGQTVINSSIPPKYAKKGYTVIDTRGRVLQVVAPELTQEQILEKKQRELLEQAKREQEEQQKQADQTLLRLYSSAEDVERAMERQLNEISGRIGVIQGNIERLQKQKADKQARAANIERAGRTVPKQLLDSIKEQEQEIAGLLKQVEDKRKEQEQAKTKFAQDAYRLKVLLGLEQANGSKADNGVKVAKQDLLGNWKSTQTAEDKHEWVLNPKGTFTWMRKMLTGERVVLDGKWKLRNQNQLVFNVKLEQKTDKSGTTTTSKQSKTLYIGLTSYKNNKITVQYSNQQVILQKQ
;
A
#
# COMPACT_ATOMS: atom_id res chain seq x y z
N MET A 1 1.65 40.13 -97.13
CA MET A 1 0.70 39.12 -96.61
C MET A 1 1.34 38.39 -95.41
N GLU A 2 1.85 39.13 -94.41
CA GLU A 2 2.66 38.55 -93.32
C GLU A 2 2.19 38.96 -91.90
N VAL A 3 1.18 39.82 -91.77
CA VAL A 3 0.71 40.31 -90.45
C VAL A 3 -0.33 39.36 -89.81
N SER A 4 -0.91 38.42 -90.56
CA SER A 4 -1.98 37.53 -90.08
C SER A 4 -1.51 36.27 -89.33
N LEU A 5 -0.21 35.93 -89.37
CA LEU A 5 0.32 34.71 -88.72
C LEU A 5 0.91 34.93 -87.31
N GLN A 6 1.16 36.19 -86.91
CA GLN A 6 1.70 36.52 -85.58
C GLN A 6 0.61 36.54 -84.49
N PHE A 7 -0.60 37.00 -84.82
CA PHE A 7 -1.73 37.06 -83.86
C PHE A 7 -2.27 35.67 -83.48
N SER A 8 -2.23 34.69 -84.40
CA SER A 8 -2.68 33.31 -84.13
C SER A 8 -1.80 32.58 -83.11
N ARG A 9 -0.49 32.89 -83.07
CA ARG A 9 0.48 32.26 -82.15
C ARG A 9 0.36 32.81 -80.73
N TRP A 10 -0.02 34.08 -80.58
CA TRP A 10 -0.26 34.69 -79.27
C TRP A 10 -1.60 34.28 -78.64
N CYS A 11 -2.65 34.05 -79.43
CA CYS A 11 -3.90 33.48 -78.91
C CYS A 11 -3.74 32.02 -78.43
N LEU A 12 -2.86 31.23 -79.07
CA LEU A 12 -2.54 29.86 -78.61
C LEU A 12 -1.69 29.85 -77.33
N ALA A 13 -0.78 30.80 -77.16
CA ALA A 13 0.03 30.91 -75.94
C ALA A 13 -0.78 31.34 -74.71
N ILE A 14 -1.78 32.22 -74.88
CA ILE A 14 -2.65 32.66 -73.78
C ILE A 14 -3.69 31.57 -73.41
N SER A 15 -4.14 30.77 -74.38
CA SER A 15 -5.00 29.59 -74.13
C SER A 15 -4.28 28.50 -73.32
N LEU A 16 -2.97 28.29 -73.57
CA LEU A 16 -2.18 27.28 -72.86
C LEU A 16 -1.85 27.67 -71.41
N VAL A 17 -1.70 28.97 -71.12
CA VAL A 17 -1.40 29.46 -69.75
C VAL A 17 -2.66 29.53 -68.87
N CYS A 18 -3.85 29.70 -69.46
CA CYS A 18 -5.12 29.67 -68.72
C CYS A 18 -5.56 28.26 -68.28
N GLN A 19 -4.97 27.19 -68.81
CA GLN A 19 -5.28 25.80 -68.39
C GLN A 19 -4.45 25.31 -67.19
N LEU A 20 -3.48 26.08 -66.71
CA LEU A 20 -2.62 25.71 -65.58
C LEU A 20 -3.09 26.28 -64.23
N LEU A 21 -4.22 26.97 -64.19
CA LEU A 21 -4.94 27.37 -62.97
C LEU A 21 -6.14 26.45 -62.69
N VAL A 22 -5.99 25.14 -62.94
CA VAL A 22 -6.93 24.15 -62.41
C VAL A 22 -6.57 23.93 -60.95
N SER A 23 -7.39 24.52 -60.10
CA SER A 23 -7.54 24.31 -58.67
C SER A 23 -7.06 22.93 -58.23
N SER A 24 -6.07 22.91 -57.34
CA SER A 24 -5.85 21.81 -56.40
C SER A 24 -7.07 21.73 -55.49
N VAL A 25 -8.18 21.18 -55.98
CA VAL A 25 -9.19 20.60 -55.11
C VAL A 25 -8.45 19.43 -54.47
N GLU A 26 -7.97 19.63 -53.24
CA GLU A 26 -7.64 18.52 -52.37
C GLU A 26 -8.90 17.68 -52.29
N ALA A 27 -8.93 16.63 -53.12
CA ALA A 27 -9.98 15.66 -53.11
C ALA A 27 -10.05 15.16 -51.68
N GLU A 28 -11.11 15.54 -50.96
CA GLU A 28 -11.42 15.05 -49.63
C GLU A 28 -11.25 13.52 -49.70
N SER A 29 -10.14 13.02 -49.17
CA SER A 29 -9.77 11.62 -49.40
C SER A 29 -10.85 10.80 -48.73
N ARG A 30 -11.70 10.15 -49.53
CA ARG A 30 -12.88 9.43 -49.04
C ARG A 30 -12.42 8.44 -47.96
N ARG A 31 -12.86 8.68 -46.72
CA ARG A 31 -12.43 7.92 -45.55
C ARG A 31 -13.26 6.66 -45.43
N PHE A 32 -12.61 5.56 -45.05
CA PHE A 32 -13.26 4.31 -44.74
C PHE A 32 -12.92 3.88 -43.31
N TYR A 33 -13.82 3.13 -42.69
CA TYR A 33 -13.71 2.65 -41.33
C TYR A 33 -13.58 1.13 -41.34
N LYS A 34 -12.48 0.63 -40.78
CA LYS A 34 -12.17 -0.77 -40.60
C LYS A 34 -12.47 -1.18 -39.16
N TYR A 35 -13.38 -2.12 -38.96
CA TYR A 35 -13.77 -2.63 -37.63
C TYR A 35 -14.07 -4.14 -37.66
N LYS A 36 -14.17 -4.79 -36.50
CA LYS A 36 -14.57 -6.20 -36.40
C LYS A 36 -16.07 -6.34 -36.13
N ASN A 37 -16.76 -7.19 -36.89
CA ASN A 37 -18.17 -7.51 -36.65
C ASN A 37 -18.36 -8.55 -35.53
N GLU A 38 -19.59 -8.91 -35.18
CA GLU A 38 -19.90 -9.91 -34.13
C GLU A 38 -19.30 -11.30 -34.39
N GLN A 39 -19.02 -11.64 -35.65
CA GLN A 39 -18.39 -12.91 -36.04
C GLN A 39 -16.84 -12.83 -36.06
N GLY A 40 -16.26 -11.73 -35.58
CA GLY A 40 -14.82 -11.48 -35.59
C GLY A 40 -14.22 -11.15 -36.96
N GLN A 41 -15.06 -11.02 -38.00
CA GLN A 41 -14.61 -10.69 -39.35
C GLN A 41 -14.33 -9.19 -39.47
N THR A 42 -13.27 -8.86 -40.21
CA THR A 42 -12.90 -7.48 -40.48
C THR A 42 -13.78 -6.92 -41.60
N VAL A 43 -14.51 -5.86 -41.31
CA VAL A 43 -15.37 -5.15 -42.25
C VAL A 43 -14.80 -3.76 -42.51
N ILE A 44 -14.77 -3.35 -43.77
CA ILE A 44 -14.40 -2.00 -44.21
C ILE A 44 -15.65 -1.35 -44.81
N ASN A 45 -16.06 -0.21 -44.27
CA ASN A 45 -17.25 0.49 -44.74
C ASN A 45 -17.05 2.02 -44.73
N SER A 46 -17.84 2.76 -45.49
CA SER A 46 -17.82 4.23 -45.52
C SER A 46 -18.39 4.87 -44.25
N SER A 47 -19.07 4.10 -43.40
CA SER A 47 -19.58 4.53 -42.10
C SER A 47 -19.51 3.39 -41.07
N ILE A 48 -19.34 3.75 -39.80
CA ILE A 48 -19.31 2.80 -38.69
C ILE A 48 -20.67 2.77 -37.97
N PRO A 49 -21.33 1.59 -37.88
CA PRO A 49 -22.54 1.45 -37.08
C PRO A 49 -22.27 1.74 -35.59
N PRO A 50 -23.17 2.44 -34.87
CA PRO A 50 -22.95 2.84 -33.48
C PRO A 50 -22.55 1.70 -32.53
N LYS A 51 -23.05 0.48 -32.78
CA LYS A 51 -22.73 -0.72 -32.00
C LYS A 51 -21.27 -1.17 -32.05
N TYR A 52 -20.54 -0.83 -33.11
CA TYR A 52 -19.13 -1.23 -33.28
C TYR A 52 -18.14 -0.11 -32.95
N ALA A 53 -18.61 1.15 -32.89
CA ALA A 53 -17.77 2.30 -32.51
C ALA A 53 -17.10 2.10 -31.14
N LYS A 54 -17.82 1.50 -30.19
CA LYS A 54 -17.32 1.19 -28.84
C LYS A 54 -16.24 0.11 -28.78
N LYS A 55 -16.15 -0.77 -29.79
CA LYS A 55 -15.17 -1.87 -29.87
C LYS A 55 -13.84 -1.43 -30.50
N GLY A 56 -13.70 -0.15 -30.83
CA GLY A 56 -12.54 0.41 -31.51
C GLY A 56 -12.56 0.17 -33.01
N TYR A 57 -11.93 1.06 -33.77
CA TYR A 57 -11.91 1.01 -35.22
C TYR A 57 -10.69 1.73 -35.78
N THR A 58 -10.40 1.48 -37.05
CA THR A 58 -9.29 2.12 -37.77
C THR A 58 -9.85 2.90 -38.94
N VAL A 59 -9.53 4.19 -39.03
CA VAL A 59 -9.82 5.03 -40.19
C VAL A 59 -8.72 4.82 -41.22
N ILE A 60 -9.10 4.51 -42.45
CA ILE A 60 -8.20 4.28 -43.58
C ILE A 60 -8.56 5.19 -44.76
N ASP A 61 -7.58 5.50 -45.62
CA ASP A 61 -7.80 6.23 -46.86
C ASP A 61 -8.29 5.33 -48.00
N THR A 62 -8.55 5.91 -49.17
CA THR A 62 -8.98 5.20 -50.39
C THR A 62 -7.98 4.14 -50.89
N ARG A 63 -6.72 4.23 -50.47
CA ARG A 63 -5.64 3.29 -50.82
C ARG A 63 -5.36 2.29 -49.69
N GLY A 64 -6.20 2.27 -48.64
CA GLY A 64 -6.09 1.38 -47.49
C GLY A 64 -5.00 1.77 -46.48
N ARG A 65 -4.41 2.97 -46.60
CA ARG A 65 -3.42 3.47 -45.64
C ARG A 65 -4.12 3.91 -44.35
N VAL A 66 -3.56 3.53 -43.20
CA VAL A 66 -4.12 3.89 -41.89
C VAL A 66 -3.94 5.37 -41.63
N LEU A 67 -5.05 6.09 -41.49
CA LEU A 67 -5.08 7.51 -41.14
C LEU A 67 -5.17 7.70 -39.61
N GLN A 68 -5.94 6.86 -38.92
CA GLN A 68 -6.15 6.97 -37.47
C GLN A 68 -6.57 5.63 -36.86
N VAL A 69 -6.11 5.30 -35.66
CA VAL A 69 -6.59 4.16 -34.88
C VAL A 69 -7.32 4.68 -33.64
N VAL A 70 -8.59 4.31 -33.49
CA VAL A 70 -9.42 4.61 -32.32
C VAL A 70 -9.51 3.34 -31.49
N ALA A 71 -8.94 3.37 -30.29
CA ALA A 71 -8.94 2.22 -29.39
C ALA A 71 -10.37 1.89 -28.91
N PRO A 72 -10.67 0.60 -28.60
CA PRO A 72 -11.90 0.23 -27.92
C PRO A 72 -12.11 1.04 -26.63
N GLU A 73 -13.37 1.32 -26.30
CA GLU A 73 -13.73 1.75 -24.95
C GLU A 73 -13.23 0.67 -23.96
N LEU A 74 -12.50 1.09 -22.93
CA LEU A 74 -12.00 0.18 -21.89
C LEU A 74 -13.19 -0.59 -21.31
N THR A 75 -13.08 -1.90 -21.18
CA THR A 75 -14.09 -2.69 -20.49
C THR A 75 -14.20 -2.22 -19.03
N GLN A 76 -15.35 -2.42 -18.38
CA GLN A 76 -15.51 -2.06 -16.96
C GLN A 76 -14.42 -2.67 -16.08
N GLU A 77 -13.94 -3.88 -16.40
CA GLU A 77 -12.82 -4.54 -15.74
C GLU A 77 -11.49 -3.78 -15.93
N GLN A 78 -11.18 -3.33 -17.15
CA GLN A 78 -9.96 -2.57 -17.45
C GLN A 78 -9.97 -1.17 -16.81
N ILE A 79 -11.15 -0.54 -16.68
CA ILE A 79 -11.32 0.73 -15.96
C ILE A 79 -11.06 0.53 -14.46
N LEU A 80 -11.61 -0.53 -13.88
CA LEU A 80 -11.38 -0.87 -12.47
C LEU A 80 -9.91 -1.18 -12.20
N GLU A 81 -9.24 -1.95 -13.07
CA GLU A 81 -7.83 -2.27 -12.95
C GLU A 81 -6.95 -1.01 -13.04
N LYS A 82 -7.22 -0.11 -13.99
CA LYS A 82 -6.50 1.16 -14.10
C LYS A 82 -6.67 2.02 -12.86
N LYS A 83 -7.91 2.16 -12.37
CA LYS A 83 -8.22 2.90 -11.14
C LYS A 83 -7.54 2.30 -9.91
N GLN A 84 -7.45 0.98 -9.82
CA GLN A 84 -6.71 0.31 -8.76
C GLN A 84 -5.21 0.62 -8.83
N ARG A 85 -4.60 0.57 -10.02
CA ARG A 85 -3.18 0.94 -10.20
C ARG A 85 -2.90 2.39 -9.83
N GLU A 86 -3.76 3.33 -10.24
CA GLU A 86 -3.63 4.75 -9.89
C GLU A 86 -3.72 4.97 -8.38
N LEU A 87 -4.66 4.30 -7.70
CA LEU A 87 -4.77 4.36 -6.23
C LEU A 87 -3.53 3.79 -5.52
N LEU A 88 -2.87 2.79 -6.10
CA LEU A 88 -1.63 2.21 -5.57
C LEU A 88 -0.44 3.16 -5.78
N GLU A 89 -0.33 3.78 -6.95
CA GLU A 89 0.72 4.78 -7.22
C GLU A 89 0.57 6.00 -6.32
N GLN A 90 -0.65 6.51 -6.15
CA GLN A 90 -0.92 7.62 -5.25
C GLN A 90 -0.57 7.25 -3.80
N ALA A 91 -0.98 6.06 -3.34
CA ALA A 91 -0.63 5.56 -2.02
C ALA A 91 0.89 5.46 -1.79
N LYS A 92 1.65 5.11 -2.84
CA LYS A 92 3.11 5.03 -2.80
C LYS A 92 3.73 6.41 -2.65
N ARG A 93 3.31 7.38 -3.46
CA ARG A 93 3.79 8.78 -3.41
C ARG A 93 3.52 9.41 -2.05
N GLU A 94 2.29 9.27 -1.54
CA GLU A 94 1.91 9.77 -0.21
C GLU A 94 2.81 9.19 0.90
N GLN A 95 3.18 7.91 0.82
CA GLN A 95 4.06 7.29 1.82
C GLN A 95 5.51 7.78 1.71
N GLU A 96 6.04 7.90 0.50
CA GLU A 96 7.40 8.42 0.27
C GLU A 96 7.54 9.86 0.81
N GLU A 97 6.52 10.68 0.58
CA GLU A 97 6.45 12.03 1.14
C GLU A 97 6.39 12.03 2.67
N GLN A 98 5.54 11.20 3.28
CA GLN A 98 5.46 11.06 4.74
C GLN A 98 6.78 10.59 5.35
N GLN A 99 7.44 9.62 4.72
CA GLN A 99 8.73 9.12 5.18
C GLN A 99 9.80 10.19 5.09
N LYS A 100 9.87 10.92 3.97
CA LYS A 100 10.81 12.02 3.80
C LYS A 100 10.59 13.12 4.83
N GLN A 101 9.34 13.46 5.13
CA GLN A 101 9.00 14.42 6.19
C GLN A 101 9.41 13.93 7.58
N ALA A 102 9.18 12.65 7.88
CA ALA A 102 9.59 12.04 9.15
C ALA A 102 11.11 12.04 9.30
N ASP A 103 11.86 11.66 8.26
CA ASP A 103 13.31 11.66 8.23
C ASP A 103 13.89 13.08 8.42
N GLN A 104 13.31 14.07 7.71
CA GLN A 104 13.70 15.48 7.87
C GLN A 104 13.42 16.00 9.28
N THR A 105 12.31 15.57 9.88
CA THR A 105 11.96 15.94 11.26
C THR A 105 12.96 15.32 12.22
N LEU A 106 13.31 14.05 12.02
CA LEU A 106 14.26 13.33 12.87
C LEU A 106 15.65 13.99 12.85
N LEU A 107 16.16 14.34 11.66
CA LEU A 107 17.43 15.04 11.48
C LEU A 107 17.42 16.48 12.04
N ARG A 108 16.23 17.11 12.12
CA ARG A 108 16.09 18.44 12.72
C ARG A 108 16.04 18.40 14.25
N LEU A 109 15.40 17.36 14.80
CA LEU A 109 15.21 17.22 16.25
C LEU A 109 16.47 16.69 16.95
N TYR A 110 17.25 15.84 16.28
CA TYR A 110 18.35 15.12 16.89
C TYR A 110 19.60 15.20 16.00
N SER A 111 20.71 15.61 16.60
CA SER A 111 22.01 15.69 15.91
C SER A 111 22.79 14.38 16.01
N SER A 112 22.53 13.57 17.04
CA SER A 112 23.15 12.26 17.23
C SER A 112 22.18 11.23 17.84
N ALA A 113 22.57 9.95 17.85
CA ALA A 113 21.79 8.89 18.47
C ALA A 113 21.65 9.07 20.00
N GLU A 114 22.70 9.62 20.64
CA GLU A 114 22.70 9.94 22.07
C GLU A 114 21.66 11.03 22.40
N ASP A 115 21.37 11.95 21.48
CA ASP A 115 20.29 12.95 21.67
C ASP A 115 18.92 12.28 21.75
N VAL A 116 18.70 11.24 20.93
CA VAL A 116 17.47 10.44 20.92
C VAL A 116 17.32 9.68 22.24
N GLU A 117 18.41 9.09 22.74
CA GLU A 117 18.42 8.38 24.03
C GLU A 117 18.11 9.32 25.19
N ARG A 118 18.72 10.51 25.24
CA ARG A 118 18.39 11.52 26.27
C ARG A 118 16.94 12.00 26.17
N ALA A 119 16.41 12.15 24.96
CA ALA A 119 15.00 12.49 24.78
C ALA A 119 14.06 11.36 25.26
N MET A 120 14.42 10.11 24.97
CA MET A 120 13.72 8.93 25.47
C MET A 120 13.71 8.91 26.99
N GLU A 121 14.86 9.03 27.65
CA GLU A 121 14.96 9.03 29.11
C GLU A 121 14.10 10.12 29.75
N ARG A 122 14.12 11.34 29.20
CA ARG A 122 13.26 12.43 29.68
C ARG A 122 11.77 12.08 29.58
N GLN A 123 11.33 11.54 28.44
CA GLN A 123 9.92 11.17 28.26
C GLN A 123 9.52 10.00 29.17
N LEU A 124 10.39 9.00 29.34
CA LEU A 124 10.13 7.89 30.26
C LEU A 124 10.04 8.38 31.71
N ASN A 125 10.93 9.27 32.13
CA ASN A 125 10.90 9.86 33.46
C ASN A 125 9.63 10.69 33.69
N GLU A 126 9.15 11.41 32.69
CA GLU A 126 7.87 12.13 32.78
C GLU A 126 6.69 11.16 32.98
N ILE A 127 6.61 10.09 32.19
CA ILE A 127 5.57 9.07 32.32
C ILE A 127 5.65 8.39 33.68
N SER A 128 6.85 8.02 34.13
CA SER A 128 7.09 7.43 35.45
C SER A 128 6.69 8.37 36.59
N GLY A 129 6.97 9.68 36.48
CA GLY A 129 6.51 10.68 37.44
C GLY A 129 4.98 10.74 37.52
N ARG A 130 4.29 10.71 36.38
CA ARG A 130 2.82 10.65 36.33
C ARG A 130 2.27 9.37 36.97
N ILE A 131 2.90 8.23 36.71
CA ILE A 131 2.55 6.96 37.37
C ILE A 131 2.70 7.09 38.90
N GLY A 132 3.80 7.67 39.37
CA GLY A 132 4.05 7.87 40.80
C GLY A 132 2.97 8.72 41.48
N VAL A 133 2.50 9.80 40.83
CA VAL A 133 1.38 10.62 41.33
C VAL A 133 0.09 9.80 41.43
N ILE A 134 -0.24 9.02 40.40
CA ILE A 134 -1.44 8.18 40.40
C ILE A 134 -1.35 7.10 41.50
N GLN A 135 -0.18 6.49 41.68
CA GLN A 135 0.06 5.51 42.73
C GLN A 135 -0.08 6.11 44.13
N GLY A 136 0.46 7.30 44.37
CA GLY A 136 0.25 8.02 45.64
C GLY A 136 -1.22 8.32 45.93
N ASN A 137 -2.00 8.66 44.90
CA ASN A 137 -3.45 8.82 45.04
C ASN A 137 -4.16 7.52 45.40
N ILE A 138 -3.78 6.40 44.77
CA ILE A 138 -4.30 5.07 45.08
C ILE A 138 -4.02 4.72 46.55
N GLU A 139 -2.79 4.90 47.01
CA GLU A 139 -2.40 4.61 48.41
C GLU A 139 -3.20 5.44 49.40
N ARG A 140 -3.40 6.74 49.12
CA ARG A 140 -4.24 7.62 49.94
C ARG A 140 -5.68 7.12 50.02
N LEU A 141 -6.28 6.76 48.89
CA LEU A 141 -7.65 6.25 48.84
C LEU A 141 -7.79 4.89 49.54
N GLN A 142 -6.79 4.01 49.40
CA GLN A 142 -6.76 2.72 50.09
C GLN A 142 -6.74 2.89 51.62
N LYS A 143 -5.94 3.84 52.14
CA LYS A 143 -5.94 4.16 53.59
C LYS A 143 -7.31 4.67 54.04
N GLN A 144 -7.88 5.64 53.33
CA GLN A 144 -9.21 6.19 53.66
C GLN A 144 -10.31 5.12 53.61
N LYS A 145 -10.24 4.21 52.63
CA LYS A 145 -11.15 3.07 52.51
C LYS A 145 -10.99 2.15 53.73
N ALA A 146 -9.76 1.79 54.10
CA ALA A 146 -9.48 0.92 55.25
C ALA A 146 -10.04 1.53 56.56
N ASP A 147 -9.88 2.84 56.77
CA ASP A 147 -10.44 3.53 57.93
C ASP A 147 -11.97 3.45 57.98
N LYS A 148 -12.64 3.65 56.84
CA LYS A 148 -14.10 3.51 56.73
C LYS A 148 -14.57 2.08 56.97
N GLN A 149 -13.85 1.10 56.42
CA GLN A 149 -14.14 -0.31 56.65
C GLN A 149 -13.97 -0.70 58.12
N ALA A 150 -12.93 -0.19 58.80
CA ALA A 150 -12.74 -0.42 60.24
C ALA A 150 -13.90 0.16 61.07
N ARG A 151 -14.39 1.35 60.71
CA ARG A 151 -15.58 1.96 61.35
C ARG A 151 -16.83 1.12 61.11
N ALA A 152 -17.08 0.68 59.87
CA ALA A 152 -18.21 -0.18 59.55
C ALA A 152 -18.18 -1.49 60.36
N ALA A 153 -17.00 -2.14 60.41
CA ALA A 153 -16.80 -3.37 61.17
C ALA A 153 -17.02 -3.18 62.68
N ASN A 154 -16.64 -2.03 63.25
CA ASN A 154 -16.91 -1.73 64.66
C ASN A 154 -18.42 -1.56 64.93
N ILE A 155 -19.17 -0.95 64.01
CA ILE A 155 -20.63 -0.78 64.13
C ILE A 155 -21.34 -2.15 64.07
N GLU A 156 -20.93 -3.00 63.13
CA GLU A 156 -21.42 -4.39 63.02
C GLU A 156 -21.11 -5.20 64.29
N ARG A 157 -19.87 -5.13 64.79
CA ARG A 157 -19.47 -5.80 66.04
C ARG A 157 -20.24 -5.31 67.26
N ALA A 158 -20.74 -4.08 67.23
CA ALA A 158 -21.64 -3.54 68.27
C ALA A 158 -23.11 -3.96 68.08
N GLY A 159 -23.42 -4.85 67.12
CA GLY A 159 -24.77 -5.34 66.83
C GLY A 159 -25.68 -4.30 66.17
N ARG A 160 -25.11 -3.21 65.64
CA ARG A 160 -25.86 -2.13 64.98
C ARG A 160 -25.76 -2.25 63.46
N THR A 161 -26.79 -1.80 62.76
CA THR A 161 -26.77 -1.73 61.29
C THR A 161 -25.81 -0.63 60.81
N VAL A 162 -24.96 -0.95 59.84
CA VAL A 162 -24.04 0.03 59.24
C VAL A 162 -24.85 1.06 58.42
N PRO A 163 -24.61 2.37 58.62
CA PRO A 163 -25.29 3.39 57.85
C PRO A 163 -25.03 3.23 56.34
N LYS A 164 -26.08 3.30 55.52
CA LYS A 164 -25.99 3.18 54.06
C LYS A 164 -24.97 4.15 53.44
N GLN A 165 -24.95 5.39 53.93
CA GLN A 165 -23.99 6.41 53.48
C GLN A 165 -22.51 5.98 53.64
N LEU A 166 -22.18 5.22 54.69
CA LEU A 166 -20.83 4.71 54.90
C LEU A 166 -20.49 3.61 53.88
N LEU A 167 -21.42 2.70 53.61
CA LEU A 167 -21.26 1.65 52.60
C LEU A 167 -21.13 2.24 51.19
N ASP A 168 -21.99 3.20 50.84
CA ASP A 168 -21.95 3.89 49.55
C ASP A 168 -20.60 4.61 49.36
N SER A 169 -20.09 5.27 50.41
CA SER A 169 -18.80 5.95 50.35
C SER A 169 -17.59 5.01 50.27
N ILE A 170 -17.68 3.79 50.82
CA ILE A 170 -16.66 2.74 50.61
C ILE A 170 -16.67 2.30 49.15
N LYS A 171 -17.86 2.04 48.60
CA LYS A 171 -18.02 1.59 47.21
C LYS A 171 -17.55 2.64 46.20
N GLU A 172 -17.82 3.91 46.46
CA GLU A 172 -17.32 5.02 45.62
C GLU A 172 -15.78 5.04 45.58
N GLN A 173 -15.12 4.90 46.74
CA GLN A 173 -13.65 4.81 46.79
C GLN A 173 -13.09 3.58 46.07
N GLU A 174 -13.78 2.44 46.13
CA GLU A 174 -13.40 1.25 45.36
C GLU A 174 -13.44 1.49 43.85
N GLN A 175 -14.49 2.16 43.36
CA GLN A 175 -14.62 2.53 41.96
C GLN A 175 -13.54 3.52 41.53
N GLU A 176 -13.24 4.51 42.36
CA GLU A 176 -12.18 5.48 42.10
C GLU A 176 -10.80 4.79 42.01
N ILE A 177 -10.48 3.90 42.96
CA ILE A 177 -9.24 3.10 42.95
C ILE A 177 -9.15 2.26 41.67
N ALA A 178 -10.23 1.59 41.28
CA ALA A 178 -10.25 0.77 40.06
C ALA A 178 -10.00 1.63 38.80
N GLY A 179 -10.58 2.84 38.74
CA GLY A 179 -10.33 3.80 37.68
C GLY A 179 -8.86 4.24 37.61
N LEU A 180 -8.25 4.55 38.76
CA LEU A 180 -6.83 4.93 38.82
C LEU A 180 -5.90 3.77 38.44
N LEU A 181 -6.20 2.53 38.83
CA LEU A 181 -5.42 1.35 38.43
C LEU A 181 -5.42 1.16 36.91
N LYS A 182 -6.57 1.39 36.25
CA LYS A 182 -6.65 1.38 34.79
C LYS A 182 -5.78 2.47 34.16
N GLN A 183 -5.77 3.67 34.74
CA GLN A 183 -4.90 4.76 34.27
C GLN A 183 -3.41 4.41 34.40
N VAL A 184 -3.00 3.73 35.48
CA VAL A 184 -1.61 3.22 35.62
C VAL A 184 -1.28 2.25 34.50
N GLU A 185 -2.17 1.32 34.19
CA GLU A 185 -1.95 0.34 33.12
C GLU A 185 -1.84 1.00 31.74
N ASP A 186 -2.70 1.97 31.45
CA ASP A 186 -2.64 2.73 30.20
C ASP A 186 -1.33 3.54 30.10
N LYS A 187 -0.84 4.12 31.20
CA LYS A 187 0.46 4.81 31.25
C LYS A 187 1.64 3.86 31.07
N ARG A 188 1.57 2.62 31.57
CA ARG A 188 2.60 1.59 31.33
C ARG A 188 2.65 1.17 29.87
N LYS A 189 1.50 1.02 29.21
CA LYS A 189 1.44 0.77 27.76
C LYS A 189 2.04 1.93 26.97
N GLU A 190 1.73 3.16 27.35
CA GLU A 190 2.33 4.36 26.76
C GLU A 190 3.86 4.36 26.90
N GLN A 191 4.38 3.95 28.07
CA GLN A 191 5.81 3.81 28.32
C GLN A 191 6.49 2.81 27.34
N GLU A 192 5.90 1.63 27.14
CA GLU A 192 6.44 0.61 26.23
C GLU A 192 6.33 1.03 24.74
N GLN A 193 5.26 1.72 24.38
CA GLN A 193 5.11 2.31 23.06
C GLN A 193 6.16 3.39 22.80
N ALA A 194 6.44 4.25 23.80
CA ALA A 194 7.47 5.27 23.71
C ALA A 194 8.86 4.63 23.51
N LYS A 195 9.23 3.63 24.33
CA LYS A 195 10.51 2.90 24.15
C LYS A 195 10.66 2.33 22.75
N THR A 196 9.62 1.68 22.25
CA THR A 196 9.62 1.07 20.91
C THR A 196 9.81 2.13 19.82
N LYS A 197 9.13 3.28 19.94
CA LYS A 197 9.24 4.38 19.00
C LYS A 197 10.63 5.00 19.01
N PHE A 198 11.17 5.33 20.17
CA PHE A 198 12.52 5.91 20.28
C PHE A 198 13.61 4.95 19.77
N ALA A 199 13.47 3.64 19.99
CA ALA A 199 14.39 2.67 19.42
C ALA A 199 14.37 2.66 17.87
N GLN A 200 13.19 2.82 17.27
CA GLN A 200 13.05 2.95 15.81
C GLN A 200 13.64 4.25 15.30
N ASP A 201 13.38 5.36 15.99
CA ASP A 201 13.91 6.68 15.65
C ASP A 201 15.44 6.71 15.77
N ALA A 202 16.02 6.14 16.82
CA ALA A 202 17.46 6.03 17.00
C ALA A 202 18.13 5.21 15.89
N TYR A 203 17.53 4.07 15.54
CA TYR A 203 18.01 3.25 14.42
C TYR A 203 17.93 4.01 13.10
N ARG A 204 16.78 4.65 12.82
CA ARG A 204 16.59 5.40 11.57
C ARG A 204 17.58 6.56 11.46
N LEU A 205 17.85 7.26 12.57
CA LEU A 205 18.82 8.36 12.61
C LEU A 205 20.23 7.87 12.30
N LYS A 206 20.67 6.74 12.87
CA LYS A 206 21.98 6.13 12.55
C LYS A 206 22.14 5.83 11.06
N VAL A 207 21.08 5.32 10.43
CA VAL A 207 21.04 5.09 8.97
C VAL A 207 21.13 6.40 8.19
N LEU A 208 20.39 7.44 8.58
CA LEU A 208 20.40 8.75 7.91
C LEU A 208 21.74 9.49 8.04
N LEU A 209 22.43 9.34 9.17
CA LEU A 209 23.74 9.93 9.43
C LEU A 209 24.90 9.15 8.78
N GLY A 210 24.62 8.02 8.10
CA GLY A 210 25.65 7.20 7.47
C GLY A 210 26.56 6.46 8.45
N LEU A 211 26.21 6.44 9.74
CA LEU A 211 26.97 5.78 10.81
C LEU A 211 26.82 4.24 10.81
N GLU A 212 25.96 3.71 9.94
CA GLU A 212 25.80 2.26 9.67
C GLU A 212 26.27 1.86 8.25
N GLN A 213 27.31 2.49 7.71
CA GLN A 213 28.03 1.99 6.54
C GLN A 213 29.41 1.46 6.96
N ALA A 214 29.64 0.17 6.69
CA ALA A 214 30.85 -0.63 6.95
C ALA A 214 31.03 -1.18 8.39
N ASN A 215 30.42 -2.34 8.66
CA ASN A 215 31.16 -3.52 9.17
C ASN A 215 30.29 -4.79 9.14
N GLY A 216 30.79 -5.82 8.45
CA GLY A 216 30.32 -7.18 8.56
C GLY A 216 30.99 -7.93 9.71
N SER A 217 30.31 -8.99 10.17
CA SER A 217 30.66 -9.96 11.24
C SER A 217 30.43 -9.43 12.67
N LYS A 218 29.65 -10.09 13.54
CA LYS A 218 29.67 -11.49 13.95
C LYS A 218 28.28 -12.00 14.35
N ALA A 219 28.12 -13.31 14.39
CA ALA A 219 26.88 -14.06 14.59
C ALA A 219 25.98 -13.53 15.73
N ASP A 220 24.80 -13.07 15.37
CA ASP A 220 23.60 -13.22 16.19
C ASP A 220 22.40 -13.52 15.27
N ASN A 221 21.60 -14.50 15.67
CA ASN A 221 20.48 -15.01 14.90
C ASN A 221 19.38 -13.95 14.78
N GLY A 222 19.34 -13.22 13.67
CA GLY A 222 18.19 -12.36 13.38
C GLY A 222 18.41 -11.50 12.14
N VAL A 223 17.81 -11.89 11.02
CA VAL A 223 17.71 -11.04 9.82
C VAL A 223 16.80 -9.85 10.15
N LYS A 224 17.37 -8.73 10.55
CA LYS A 224 16.63 -7.48 10.79
C LYS A 224 16.50 -6.72 9.48
N VAL A 225 15.26 -6.54 9.03
CA VAL A 225 14.89 -5.83 7.80
C VAL A 225 13.96 -4.70 8.17
N ALA A 226 14.14 -3.52 7.58
CA ALA A 226 13.15 -2.45 7.76
C ALA A 226 11.89 -2.77 6.95
N LYS A 227 10.73 -2.46 7.50
CA LYS A 227 9.43 -2.69 6.83
C LYS A 227 9.38 -2.06 5.43
N GLN A 228 10.01 -0.91 5.27
CA GLN A 228 10.10 -0.17 4.00
C GLN A 228 10.86 -0.94 2.91
N ASP A 229 11.89 -1.70 3.27
CA ASP A 229 12.74 -2.41 2.33
C ASP A 229 11.99 -3.57 1.65
N LEU A 230 10.99 -4.10 2.36
CA LEU A 230 10.10 -5.17 1.92
C LEU A 230 8.98 -4.68 1.00
N LEU A 231 8.73 -3.38 0.87
CA LEU A 231 7.67 -2.84 0.01
C LEU A 231 7.93 -3.10 -1.46
N GLY A 232 6.86 -3.35 -2.23
CA GLY A 232 6.90 -3.54 -3.67
C GLY A 232 6.68 -4.99 -4.10
N ASN A 233 7.06 -5.27 -5.36
CA ASN A 233 6.79 -6.54 -6.03
C ASN A 233 7.96 -7.49 -5.86
N TRP A 234 7.68 -8.72 -5.46
CA TRP A 234 8.70 -9.76 -5.36
C TRP A 234 8.26 -11.01 -6.10
N LYS A 235 9.21 -11.64 -6.79
CA LYS A 235 8.98 -12.87 -7.54
C LYS A 235 9.96 -13.96 -7.12
N SER A 236 9.49 -15.20 -7.04
CA SER A 236 10.33 -16.32 -6.67
C SER A 236 11.36 -16.61 -7.76
N THR A 237 12.59 -16.91 -7.38
CA THR A 237 13.61 -17.42 -8.31
C THR A 237 13.33 -18.89 -8.64
N GLN A 238 13.78 -19.37 -9.80
CA GLN A 238 13.34 -20.63 -10.47
C GLN A 238 13.52 -21.96 -9.70
N THR A 239 14.00 -21.94 -8.45
CA THR A 239 14.25 -23.13 -7.61
C THR A 239 13.05 -23.60 -6.77
N ALA A 240 11.89 -22.95 -6.86
CA ALA A 240 10.68 -23.36 -6.12
C ALA A 240 9.75 -24.23 -7.00
N GLU A 241 9.14 -25.26 -6.41
CA GLU A 241 8.09 -26.07 -7.06
C GLU A 241 6.92 -25.18 -7.49
N ASP A 242 6.50 -24.23 -6.66
CA ASP A 242 5.49 -23.22 -7.01
C ASP A 242 6.14 -21.86 -7.32
N LYS A 243 5.60 -21.12 -8.30
CA LYS A 243 5.99 -19.72 -8.51
C LYS A 243 5.21 -18.82 -7.57
N HIS A 244 5.92 -18.06 -6.76
CA HIS A 244 5.34 -17.07 -5.85
C HIS A 244 5.57 -15.67 -6.38
N GLU A 245 4.53 -14.86 -6.37
CA GLU A 245 4.61 -13.43 -6.61
C GLU A 245 3.79 -12.72 -5.53
N TRP A 246 4.42 -11.84 -4.77
CA TRP A 246 3.70 -11.03 -3.81
C TRP A 246 3.97 -9.54 -3.99
N VAL A 247 3.02 -8.74 -3.55
CA VAL A 247 3.07 -7.29 -3.55
C VAL A 247 2.80 -6.83 -2.14
N LEU A 248 3.78 -6.17 -1.52
CA LEU A 248 3.67 -5.62 -0.18
C LEU A 248 3.45 -4.12 -0.27
N ASN A 249 2.27 -3.66 0.15
CA ASN A 249 1.87 -2.28 -0.02
C ASN A 249 2.17 -1.43 1.22
N PRO A 250 2.49 -0.14 1.01
CA PRO A 250 2.56 0.94 2.00
C PRO A 250 1.49 0.90 3.10
N LYS A 251 0.22 0.81 2.67
CA LYS A 251 -0.99 0.85 3.50
C LYS A 251 -1.21 -0.43 4.33
N GLY A 252 -0.17 -1.27 4.43
CA GLY A 252 -0.19 -2.54 5.12
C GLY A 252 -1.10 -3.57 4.45
N THR A 253 -1.40 -3.43 3.16
CA THR A 253 -2.13 -4.45 2.38
C THR A 253 -1.18 -5.30 1.56
N PHE A 254 -1.54 -6.55 1.31
CA PHE A 254 -0.73 -7.40 0.44
C PHE A 254 -1.63 -8.14 -0.54
N THR A 255 -1.01 -8.52 -1.66
CA THR A 255 -1.53 -9.52 -2.60
C THR A 255 -0.44 -10.56 -2.77
N TRP A 256 -0.79 -11.83 -2.70
CA TRP A 256 0.13 -12.94 -2.88
C TRP A 256 -0.47 -13.96 -3.83
N MET A 257 0.08 -14.03 -5.03
CA MET A 257 -0.22 -15.05 -6.02
C MET A 257 0.76 -16.22 -5.90
N ARG A 258 0.21 -17.43 -5.87
CA ARG A 258 0.94 -18.68 -6.05
C ARG A 258 0.44 -19.36 -7.32
N LYS A 259 1.36 -19.71 -8.21
CA LYS A 259 1.07 -20.47 -9.43
C LYS A 259 1.76 -21.81 -9.33
N MET A 260 0.96 -22.86 -9.30
CA MET A 260 1.44 -24.24 -9.24
C MET A 260 1.88 -24.72 -10.61
N LEU A 261 2.80 -25.70 -10.66
CA LEU A 261 3.21 -26.34 -11.93
C LEU A 261 2.03 -27.00 -12.65
N THR A 262 1.04 -27.46 -11.88
CA THR A 262 -0.18 -28.10 -12.37
C THR A 262 -1.10 -27.15 -13.14
N GLY A 263 -0.81 -25.84 -13.16
CA GLY A 263 -1.58 -24.80 -13.85
C GLY A 263 -2.57 -24.04 -12.96
N GLU A 264 -2.84 -24.56 -11.76
CA GLU A 264 -3.71 -23.94 -10.76
C GLU A 264 -3.07 -22.67 -10.17
N ARG A 265 -3.93 -21.72 -9.77
CA ARG A 265 -3.49 -20.44 -9.18
C ARG A 265 -4.27 -20.16 -7.92
N VAL A 266 -3.58 -19.62 -6.92
CA VAL A 266 -4.18 -19.13 -5.69
C VAL A 266 -3.74 -17.70 -5.49
N VAL A 267 -4.68 -16.78 -5.25
CA VAL A 267 -4.41 -15.39 -4.90
C VAL A 267 -4.94 -15.13 -3.50
N LEU A 268 -4.07 -14.61 -2.63
CA LEU A 268 -4.39 -14.23 -1.26
C LEU A 268 -4.31 -12.72 -1.12
N ASP A 269 -5.32 -12.12 -0.52
CA ASP A 269 -5.32 -10.69 -0.21
C ASP A 269 -5.62 -10.44 1.25
N GLY A 270 -5.06 -9.36 1.79
CA GLY A 270 -5.35 -8.97 3.16
C GLY A 270 -4.44 -7.89 3.71
N LYS A 271 -4.16 -7.97 5.00
CA LYS A 271 -3.30 -7.01 5.72
C LYS A 271 -1.99 -7.66 6.14
N TRP A 272 -0.86 -7.02 5.89
CA TRP A 272 0.45 -7.49 6.34
C TRP A 272 1.09 -6.53 7.34
N LYS A 273 1.97 -7.08 8.18
CA LYS A 273 2.84 -6.33 9.08
C LYS A 273 4.18 -7.06 9.21
N LEU A 274 5.21 -6.33 9.63
CA LEU A 274 6.50 -6.91 10.01
C LEU A 274 6.59 -6.94 11.53
N ARG A 275 6.84 -8.11 12.10
CA ARG A 275 7.05 -8.34 13.52
C ARG A 275 8.53 -8.59 13.77
N ASN A 276 9.08 -8.00 14.82
CA ASN A 276 10.47 -8.19 15.27
C ASN A 276 11.53 -8.02 14.17
N GLN A 277 11.22 -7.20 13.15
CA GLN A 277 12.06 -6.93 11.98
C GLN A 277 12.46 -8.16 11.14
N ASN A 278 11.94 -9.35 11.43
CA ASN A 278 12.34 -10.59 10.75
C ASN A 278 11.19 -11.55 10.43
N GLN A 279 9.95 -11.21 10.79
CA GLN A 279 8.79 -12.07 10.56
C GLN A 279 7.66 -11.29 9.88
N LEU A 280 7.38 -11.65 8.63
CA LEU A 280 6.21 -11.16 7.90
C LEU A 280 4.95 -11.86 8.44
N VAL A 281 3.94 -11.08 8.78
CA VAL A 281 2.65 -11.58 9.27
C VAL A 281 1.57 -11.15 8.31
N PHE A 282 0.91 -12.11 7.67
CA PHE A 282 -0.14 -11.90 6.68
C PHE A 282 -1.50 -12.31 7.24
N ASN A 283 -2.37 -11.35 7.52
CA ASN A 283 -3.76 -11.56 7.89
C ASN A 283 -4.59 -11.62 6.60
N VAL A 284 -4.89 -12.84 6.15
CA VAL A 284 -5.59 -13.11 4.89
C VAL A 284 -7.08 -12.87 5.09
N LYS A 285 -7.67 -12.03 4.23
CA LYS A 285 -9.10 -11.70 4.22
C LYS A 285 -9.85 -12.33 3.05
N LEU A 286 -9.17 -12.51 1.92
CA LEU A 286 -9.74 -13.09 0.72
C LEU A 286 -8.77 -14.11 0.14
N GLU A 287 -9.34 -15.19 -0.38
CA GLU A 287 -8.63 -16.19 -1.14
C GLU A 287 -9.41 -16.48 -2.42
N GLN A 288 -8.73 -16.37 -3.55
CA GLN A 288 -9.24 -16.75 -4.86
C GLN A 288 -8.48 -17.97 -5.35
N LYS A 289 -9.21 -19.02 -5.74
CA LYS A 289 -8.62 -20.21 -6.38
C LYS A 289 -9.09 -20.29 -7.81
N THR A 290 -8.13 -20.38 -8.72
CA THR A 290 -8.37 -20.63 -10.14
C THR A 290 -7.91 -22.03 -10.47
N ASP A 291 -8.82 -22.85 -10.97
CA ASP A 291 -8.49 -24.20 -11.41
C ASP A 291 -7.79 -24.21 -12.78
N LYS A 292 -7.46 -25.40 -13.28
CA LYS A 292 -6.80 -25.58 -14.59
C LYS A 292 -7.66 -25.14 -15.77
N SER A 293 -8.99 -25.08 -15.61
CA SER A 293 -9.94 -24.64 -16.64
C SER A 293 -10.10 -23.11 -16.69
N GLY A 294 -9.54 -22.39 -15.72
CA GLY A 294 -9.69 -20.94 -15.58
C GLY A 294 -10.87 -20.51 -14.72
N THR A 295 -11.65 -21.46 -14.18
CA THR A 295 -12.78 -21.16 -13.30
C THR A 295 -12.25 -20.66 -11.96
N THR A 296 -12.71 -19.48 -11.53
CA THR A 296 -12.23 -18.83 -10.31
C THR A 296 -13.31 -18.80 -9.23
N THR A 297 -12.95 -19.26 -8.04
CA THR A 297 -13.81 -19.21 -6.85
C THR A 297 -13.19 -18.26 -5.83
N THR A 298 -14.00 -17.37 -5.26
CA THR A 298 -13.55 -16.40 -4.24
C THR A 298 -14.19 -16.75 -2.89
N SER A 299 -13.38 -16.77 -1.84
CA SER A 299 -13.83 -17.04 -0.47
C SER A 299 -13.28 -16.00 0.50
N LYS A 300 -14.09 -15.63 1.50
CA LYS A 300 -13.61 -14.85 2.65
C LYS A 300 -12.81 -15.75 3.57
N GLN A 301 -11.72 -15.21 4.12
CA GLN A 301 -10.79 -15.91 4.99
C GLN A 301 -10.57 -15.12 6.26
N SER A 302 -10.20 -15.84 7.33
CA SER A 302 -9.78 -15.24 8.61
C SER A 302 -8.55 -15.98 9.15
N LYS A 303 -7.58 -16.22 8.28
CA LYS A 303 -6.33 -16.94 8.62
C LYS A 303 -5.16 -15.97 8.71
N THR A 304 -4.20 -16.29 9.57
CA THR A 304 -2.95 -15.54 9.70
C THR A 304 -1.77 -16.44 9.32
N LEU A 305 -0.92 -15.98 8.40
CA LEU A 305 0.31 -16.67 8.00
C LEU A 305 1.51 -15.95 8.59
N TYR A 306 2.44 -16.72 9.15
CA TYR A 306 3.69 -16.23 9.71
C TYR A 306 4.84 -16.72 8.85
N ILE A 307 5.59 -15.78 8.27
CA ILE A 307 6.64 -16.05 7.30
C ILE A 307 7.95 -15.49 7.86
N GLY A 308 8.85 -16.38 8.27
CA GLY A 308 10.16 -16.00 8.80
C GLY A 308 11.13 -15.62 7.68
N LEU A 309 11.78 -14.46 7.81
CA LEU A 309 12.89 -14.04 6.97
C LEU A 309 14.17 -14.69 7.49
N THR A 310 14.82 -15.47 6.62
CA THR A 310 16.10 -16.13 6.90
C THR A 310 17.29 -15.47 6.21
N SER A 311 17.03 -14.61 5.22
CA SER A 311 18.04 -13.74 4.61
C SER A 311 17.40 -12.52 3.95
N TYR A 312 18.09 -11.38 3.97
CA TYR A 312 17.81 -10.22 3.12
C TYR A 312 19.13 -9.59 2.67
N LYS A 313 19.38 -9.59 1.36
CA LYS A 313 20.57 -8.98 0.74
C LYS A 313 20.31 -8.67 -0.72
N ASN A 314 20.78 -7.54 -1.23
CA ASN A 314 20.72 -7.18 -2.66
C ASN A 314 19.32 -7.33 -3.26
N ASN A 315 18.28 -6.82 -2.56
CA ASN A 315 16.89 -6.93 -2.98
C ASN A 315 16.40 -8.38 -3.19
N LYS A 316 17.05 -9.33 -2.52
CA LYS A 316 16.69 -10.73 -2.46
C LYS A 316 16.35 -11.08 -1.01
N ILE A 317 15.21 -11.70 -0.81
CA ILE A 317 14.81 -12.27 0.48
C ILE A 317 14.75 -13.77 0.38
N THR A 318 15.07 -14.42 1.48
CA THR A 318 14.82 -15.84 1.65
C THR A 318 13.85 -16.02 2.80
N VAL A 319 12.74 -16.71 2.54
CA VAL A 319 11.67 -16.92 3.51
C VAL A 319 11.42 -18.41 3.71
N GLN A 320 10.98 -18.77 4.92
CA GLN A 320 10.46 -20.10 5.19
C GLN A 320 8.93 -20.06 5.06
N TYR A 321 8.40 -20.87 4.16
CA TYR A 321 6.96 -21.03 3.97
C TYR A 321 6.64 -22.52 3.90
N SER A 322 5.79 -23.00 4.82
CA SER A 322 5.60 -24.43 5.05
C SER A 322 6.94 -25.10 5.36
N ASN A 323 7.23 -26.27 4.77
CA ASN A 323 8.51 -26.98 4.92
C ASN A 323 9.51 -26.64 3.79
N GLN A 324 9.31 -25.51 3.10
CA GLN A 324 10.12 -25.11 1.95
C GLN A 324 10.71 -23.72 2.14
N GLN A 325 11.95 -23.57 1.67
CA GLN A 325 12.63 -22.29 1.60
C GLN A 325 12.33 -21.65 0.24
N VAL A 326 11.70 -20.47 0.26
CA VAL A 326 11.36 -19.70 -0.95
C VAL A 326 12.30 -18.50 -1.03
N ILE A 327 12.97 -18.36 -2.17
CA ILE A 327 13.83 -17.21 -2.46
C ILE A 327 13.08 -16.28 -3.40
N LEU A 328 12.93 -15.02 -3.01
CA LEU A 328 12.22 -14.00 -3.78
C LEU A 328 13.16 -12.84 -4.12
N GLN A 329 13.06 -12.35 -5.34
CA GLN A 329 13.78 -11.18 -5.86
C GLN A 329 12.81 -10.04 -6.10
N LYS A 330 13.14 -8.86 -5.56
CA LYS A 330 12.41 -7.61 -5.82
C LYS A 330 12.54 -7.24 -7.30
N GLN A 331 11.44 -6.84 -7.93
CA GLN A 331 11.37 -6.46 -9.35
C GLN A 331 11.62 -4.97 -9.56
#